data_AF-A0A923U4S3-F1
#
_entry.id   AF-A0A923U4S3-F1
#
_cell.length_a   1.000
_cell.length_b   1.000
_cell.length_c   1.000
_cell.angle_alpha   90.00
_cell.angle_beta   90.00
_cell.angle_gamma   90.00
#
_symmetry.space_group_name_H-M   'P 1'
#
loop_
_entity.id
_entity.type
_entity.pdbx_description
1 polymer ?
#
loop_
_entity_poly.entity_id
_entity_poly.type
_entity_poly.pdbx_seq_one_letter_code
_entity_poly.pdbx_strand_id
1 'polypeptide(L)'
;MSTLTDRIKKLSEEVENFPLGKCSPSDDPDMQTAYLYSFKDLAKRFPASLKRLDDSRLLKMLEPIDFNPEYITAAYDLKADLQGVVDYLNDNNNLRERVSISAKESNDLSGIIIENLTQESANNLPMICTGYGLESGTTEEAFKSKRNYVYKRISHLDNLQILELGKKLAGKYPES
;
A
#
# COMPACT_ATOMS: atom_id res chain seq x y z
N MET A 1 -15.11 -8.87 -8.14
CA MET A 1 -15.31 -8.17 -6.85
C MET A 1 -14.30 -7.03 -6.80
N SER A 2 -14.71 -5.80 -6.50
CA SER A 2 -13.76 -4.68 -6.35
C SER A 2 -12.89 -4.93 -5.12
N THR A 3 -11.58 -4.81 -5.27
CA THR A 3 -10.65 -4.91 -4.13
C THR A 3 -10.76 -3.66 -3.25
N LEU A 4 -10.32 -3.74 -1.99
CA LEU A 4 -10.27 -2.59 -1.09
C LEU A 4 -9.50 -1.42 -1.73
N THR A 5 -8.40 -1.73 -2.42
CA THR A 5 -7.56 -0.77 -3.13
C THR A 5 -8.32 -0.07 -4.27
N ASP A 6 -9.07 -0.81 -5.09
CA ASP A 6 -9.88 -0.21 -6.17
C ASP A 6 -10.93 0.75 -5.60
N ARG A 7 -11.56 0.37 -4.48
CA ARG A 7 -12.55 1.22 -3.80
C ARG A 7 -11.91 2.49 -3.26
N ILE A 8 -10.74 2.39 -2.65
CA ILE A 8 -10.01 3.54 -2.11
C ILE A 8 -9.63 4.49 -3.25
N LYS A 9 -9.07 3.96 -4.34
CA LYS A 9 -8.72 4.76 -5.53
C LYS A 9 -9.93 5.52 -6.08
N LYS A 10 -11.05 4.82 -6.26
CA LYS A 10 -12.29 5.45 -6.72
C LYS A 10 -12.77 6.58 -5.79
N LEU A 11 -12.73 6.35 -4.48
CA LEU A 11 -13.15 7.36 -3.50
C LEU A 11 -12.18 8.56 -3.48
N SER A 12 -10.87 8.35 -3.63
CA SER A 12 -9.90 9.43 -3.78
C SER A 12 -10.23 10.30 -5.00
N GLU A 13 -10.47 9.67 -6.15
CA GLU A 13 -10.84 10.38 -7.39
C GLU A 13 -12.16 11.15 -7.24
N GLU A 14 -13.16 10.56 -6.55
CA GLU A 14 -14.42 11.25 -6.25
C GLU A 14 -14.19 12.48 -5.35
N VAL A 15 -13.30 12.40 -4.35
CA VAL A 15 -12.98 13.53 -3.44
C VAL A 15 -12.29 14.66 -4.20
N GLU A 16 -11.25 14.35 -4.98
CA GLU A 16 -10.51 15.34 -5.78
C GLU A 16 -11.44 16.09 -6.73
N ASN A 17 -12.26 15.34 -7.48
CA ASN A 17 -13.11 15.87 -8.53
C ASN A 17 -14.45 16.41 -8.03
N PHE A 18 -14.76 16.29 -6.73
CA PHE A 18 -16.02 16.80 -6.20
C PHE A 18 -16.13 18.30 -6.47
N PRO A 19 -17.22 18.77 -7.13
CA PRO A 19 -17.28 20.11 -7.72
C PRO A 19 -17.63 21.20 -6.68
N LEU A 20 -17.04 21.15 -5.48
CA LEU A 20 -17.32 22.09 -4.38
C LEU A 20 -17.12 23.55 -4.80
N GLY A 21 -16.15 23.82 -5.70
CA GLY A 21 -15.91 25.13 -6.30
C GLY A 21 -17.06 25.72 -7.12
N LYS A 22 -18.14 24.96 -7.38
CA LYS A 22 -19.36 25.45 -8.05
C LYS A 22 -20.42 25.97 -7.06
N CYS A 23 -20.15 25.96 -5.75
CA CYS A 23 -21.08 26.41 -4.72
C CYS A 23 -20.35 27.26 -3.66
N SER A 24 -20.65 28.55 -3.64
CA SER A 24 -20.10 29.55 -2.74
C SER A 24 -21.01 29.81 -1.53
N PRO A 25 -20.49 30.45 -0.46
CA PRO A 25 -21.29 30.86 0.70
C PRO A 25 -22.40 31.86 0.39
N SER A 26 -22.34 32.52 -0.78
CA SER A 26 -23.33 33.50 -1.22
C SER A 26 -24.43 32.89 -2.09
N ASP A 27 -24.31 31.62 -2.48
CA ASP A 27 -25.31 30.95 -3.31
C ASP A 27 -26.57 30.57 -2.52
N ASP A 28 -27.57 30.08 -3.23
CA ASP A 28 -28.85 29.69 -2.66
C ASP A 28 -28.70 28.65 -1.51
N PRO A 29 -29.40 28.81 -0.36
CA PRO A 29 -29.29 27.92 0.78
C PRO A 29 -29.61 26.45 0.49
N ASP A 30 -30.55 26.16 -0.40
CA ASP A 30 -30.90 24.78 -0.76
C ASP A 30 -29.78 24.16 -1.61
N MET A 31 -29.18 24.96 -2.50
CA MET A 31 -28.00 24.56 -3.25
C MET A 31 -26.81 24.28 -2.31
N GLN A 32 -26.53 25.16 -1.35
CA GLN A 32 -25.47 24.95 -0.36
C GLN A 32 -25.70 23.65 0.43
N THR A 33 -26.94 23.42 0.86
CA THR A 33 -27.34 22.21 1.58
C THR A 33 -27.10 20.96 0.74
N ALA A 34 -27.51 20.96 -0.53
CA ALA A 34 -27.30 19.83 -1.43
C ALA A 34 -25.81 19.49 -1.62
N TYR A 35 -24.96 20.49 -1.83
CA TYR A 35 -23.52 20.30 -1.98
C TYR A 35 -22.88 19.80 -0.66
N LEU A 36 -23.24 20.42 0.46
CA LEU A 36 -22.74 20.05 1.78
C LEU A 36 -23.02 18.59 2.11
N TYR A 37 -24.27 18.15 1.99
CA TYR A 37 -24.65 16.77 2.31
C TYR A 37 -24.04 15.75 1.35
N SER A 38 -23.97 16.09 0.06
CA SER A 38 -23.36 15.22 -0.95
C SER A 38 -21.87 15.03 -0.68
N PHE A 39 -21.15 16.10 -0.33
CA PHE A 39 -19.74 16.02 0.00
C PHE A 39 -19.52 15.31 1.35
N LYS A 40 -20.33 15.61 2.36
CA LYS A 40 -20.26 15.00 3.70
C LYS A 40 -20.39 13.49 3.66
N ASP A 41 -21.29 12.95 2.83
CA ASP A 41 -21.42 11.51 2.63
C ASP A 41 -20.13 10.89 2.05
N LEU A 42 -19.58 11.50 1.00
CA LEU A 42 -18.32 11.08 0.40
C LEU A 42 -17.15 11.15 1.40
N ALA A 43 -17.02 12.27 2.11
CA ALA A 43 -15.99 12.52 3.12
C ALA A 43 -16.05 11.56 4.31
N LYS A 44 -17.17 10.88 4.55
CA LYS A 44 -17.28 9.80 5.55
C LYS A 44 -16.91 8.44 4.98
N ARG A 45 -17.32 8.15 3.73
CA ARG A 45 -17.05 6.87 3.07
C ARG A 45 -15.56 6.66 2.77
N PHE A 46 -14.85 7.72 2.42
CA PHE A 46 -13.43 7.69 2.11
C PHE A 46 -12.55 7.25 3.30
N PRO A 47 -12.48 7.96 4.44
CA PRO A 47 -11.65 7.60 5.58
C PRO A 47 -12.07 6.26 6.20
N ALA A 48 -13.36 5.90 6.16
CA ALA A 48 -13.81 4.58 6.60
C ALA A 48 -13.17 3.43 5.80
N SER A 49 -12.89 3.64 4.51
CA SER A 49 -12.19 2.67 3.68
C SER A 49 -10.69 2.66 4.00
N LEU A 50 -10.09 3.83 4.19
CA LEU A 50 -8.67 3.97 4.50
C LEU A 50 -8.27 3.35 5.85
N LYS A 51 -9.14 3.44 6.87
CA LYS A 51 -8.92 2.82 8.19
C LYS A 51 -8.70 1.29 8.13
N ARG A 52 -9.03 0.65 7.00
CA ARG A 52 -8.85 -0.80 6.78
C ARG A 52 -7.49 -1.16 6.20
N LEU A 53 -6.65 -0.19 5.83
CA LEU A 53 -5.30 -0.41 5.29
C LEU A 53 -4.23 -0.69 6.36
N ASP A 54 -4.57 -0.56 7.65
CA ASP A 54 -3.65 -0.71 8.79
C ASP A 54 -2.36 0.15 8.68
N ASP A 55 -2.46 1.32 8.02
CA ASP A 55 -1.37 2.29 7.90
C ASP A 55 -1.42 3.29 9.07
N SER A 56 -0.50 3.13 10.03
CA SER A 56 -0.40 3.99 11.22
C SER A 56 -0.16 5.47 10.92
N ARG A 57 0.50 5.82 9.81
CA ARG A 57 0.75 7.23 9.42
C ARG A 57 -0.54 7.83 8.88
N LEU A 58 -1.21 7.08 8.02
CA LEU A 58 -2.51 7.50 7.48
C LEU A 58 -3.53 7.69 8.60
N LEU A 59 -3.59 6.78 9.57
CA LEU A 59 -4.48 6.91 10.73
C LEU A 59 -4.22 8.19 11.53
N LYS A 60 -2.95 8.57 11.73
CA LYS A 60 -2.58 9.83 12.39
C LYS A 60 -2.97 11.06 11.58
N MET A 61 -2.90 10.99 10.25
CA MET A 61 -3.37 12.09 9.38
C MET A 61 -4.89 12.27 9.45
N LEU A 62 -5.64 11.19 9.64
CA LEU A 62 -7.10 11.23 9.74
C LEU A 62 -7.63 11.66 11.11
N GLU A 63 -6.84 11.51 12.17
CA GLU A 63 -7.24 11.80 13.55
C GLU A 63 -7.69 13.25 13.80
N PRO A 64 -6.99 14.30 13.30
CA PRO A 64 -7.39 15.69 13.55
C PRO A 64 -8.53 16.19 12.63
N ILE A 65 -8.93 15.43 11.62
CA ILE A 65 -9.88 15.89 10.60
C ILE A 65 -11.32 15.77 11.12
N ASP A 66 -12.10 16.86 11.05
CA ASP A 66 -13.53 16.83 11.34
C ASP A 66 -14.36 16.48 10.09
N PHE A 67 -14.94 15.27 10.09
CA PHE A 67 -15.78 14.78 9.01
C PHE A 67 -17.25 15.22 9.09
N ASN A 68 -17.58 16.21 9.92
CA ASN A 68 -18.95 16.71 10.09
C ASN A 68 -19.08 18.21 9.78
N PRO A 69 -18.83 18.64 8.53
CA PRO A 69 -19.01 20.03 8.16
C PRO A 69 -20.49 20.42 8.34
N GLU A 70 -20.71 21.60 8.89
CA GLU A 70 -22.05 22.18 9.16
C GLU A 70 -22.46 23.22 8.12
N TYR A 71 -21.50 23.80 7.41
CA TYR A 71 -21.71 24.87 6.44
C TYR A 71 -20.74 24.72 5.26
N ILE A 72 -21.04 25.36 4.13
CA ILE A 72 -20.31 25.16 2.88
C ILE A 72 -18.82 25.52 3.00
N THR A 73 -18.45 26.53 3.79
CA THR A 73 -17.04 26.88 4.04
C THR A 73 -16.29 25.78 4.78
N ALA A 74 -16.90 25.14 5.79
CA ALA A 74 -16.30 23.97 6.46
C ALA A 74 -16.12 22.78 5.51
N ALA A 75 -16.99 22.65 4.50
CA ALA A 75 -16.82 21.62 3.47
C ALA A 75 -15.61 21.91 2.55
N TYR A 76 -15.27 23.18 2.32
CA TYR A 76 -14.01 23.55 1.65
C TYR A 76 -12.79 23.18 2.48
N ASP A 77 -12.80 23.51 3.78
CA ASP A 77 -11.71 23.17 4.69
C ASP A 77 -11.49 21.66 4.77
N LEU A 78 -12.57 20.90 4.95
CA LEU A 78 -12.53 19.44 4.92
C LEU A 78 -11.99 18.89 3.59
N LYS A 79 -12.35 19.50 2.46
CA LYS A 79 -11.80 19.09 1.15
C LYS A 79 -10.29 19.31 1.09
N ALA A 80 -9.79 20.43 1.61
CA ALA A 80 -8.36 20.70 1.66
C ALA A 80 -7.62 19.70 2.56
N ASP A 81 -8.16 19.38 3.73
CA ASP A 81 -7.59 18.38 4.63
C ASP A 81 -7.55 16.98 3.99
N LEU A 82 -8.63 16.58 3.33
CA LEU A 82 -8.71 15.31 2.61
C LEU A 82 -7.77 15.27 1.40
N GLN A 83 -7.52 16.40 0.73
CA GLN A 83 -6.56 16.47 -0.37
C GLN A 83 -5.15 16.07 0.10
N GLY A 84 -4.71 16.54 1.28
CA GLY A 84 -3.43 16.12 1.85
C GLY A 84 -3.31 14.61 2.09
N VAL A 85 -4.43 13.96 2.44
CA VAL A 85 -4.49 12.49 2.58
C VAL A 85 -4.41 11.80 1.21
N VAL A 86 -5.09 12.35 0.20
CA VAL A 86 -5.05 11.82 -1.18
C VAL A 86 -3.64 11.96 -1.76
N ASP A 87 -2.98 13.10 -1.58
CA ASP A 87 -1.62 13.34 -2.03
C ASP A 87 -0.65 12.32 -1.41
N TYR A 88 -0.76 12.05 -0.10
CA TYR A 88 0.01 11.01 0.57
C TYR A 88 -0.20 9.61 -0.05
N LEU A 89 -1.45 9.24 -0.36
CA LEU A 89 -1.75 7.96 -1.00
C LEU A 89 -1.13 7.87 -2.40
N ASN A 90 -1.24 8.93 -3.18
CA ASN A 90 -0.68 9.02 -4.52
C ASN A 90 0.85 8.95 -4.48
N ASP A 91 1.50 9.67 -3.56
CA ASP A 91 2.95 9.62 -3.39
C ASP A 91 3.44 8.23 -2.96
N ASN A 92 2.75 7.56 -2.05
CA ASN A 92 3.12 6.20 -1.65
C ASN A 92 2.92 5.19 -2.79
N ASN A 93 1.85 5.32 -3.57
CA ASN A 93 1.64 4.49 -4.75
C ASN A 93 2.71 4.78 -5.81
N ASN A 94 3.00 6.04 -6.10
CA ASN A 94 4.05 6.44 -7.04
C ASN A 94 5.43 5.98 -6.57
N LEU A 95 5.73 6.03 -5.28
CA LEU A 95 6.97 5.47 -4.73
C LEU A 95 7.01 3.95 -4.91
N ARG A 96 5.90 3.24 -4.66
CA ARG A 96 5.82 1.80 -4.91
C ARG A 96 5.98 1.46 -6.40
N GLU A 97 5.39 2.24 -7.31
CA GLU A 97 5.55 2.08 -8.75
C GLU A 97 6.96 2.41 -9.23
N ARG A 98 7.58 3.49 -8.73
CA ARG A 98 8.97 3.87 -9.04
C ARG A 98 9.99 2.87 -8.50
N VAL A 99 9.66 2.22 -7.38
CA VAL A 99 10.46 1.17 -6.76
C VAL A 99 10.10 -0.21 -7.35
N SER A 100 9.05 -0.30 -8.18
CA SER A 100 8.72 -1.55 -8.86
C SER A 100 9.77 -1.85 -9.92
N ILE A 101 10.43 -2.99 -9.75
CA ILE A 101 11.35 -3.52 -10.74
C ILE A 101 10.55 -4.20 -11.86
N SER A 102 11.10 -4.17 -13.08
CA SER A 102 10.54 -4.88 -14.21
C SER A 102 10.47 -6.39 -13.92
N ALA A 103 9.60 -7.11 -14.63
CA ALA A 103 9.51 -8.56 -14.49
C ALA A 103 10.85 -9.27 -14.77
N LYS A 104 11.67 -8.70 -15.67
CA LYS A 104 13.02 -9.19 -15.93
C LYS A 104 13.92 -9.01 -14.71
N GLU A 105 14.02 -7.79 -14.17
CA GLU A 105 14.82 -7.49 -12.98
C GLU A 105 14.34 -8.29 -11.75
N SER A 106 13.04 -8.53 -11.62
CA SER A 106 12.48 -9.37 -10.55
C SER A 106 12.91 -10.82 -10.68
N ASN A 107 12.92 -11.36 -11.91
CA ASN A 107 13.42 -12.72 -12.16
C ASN A 107 14.93 -12.82 -11.90
N ASP A 108 15.71 -11.83 -12.35
CA ASP A 108 17.15 -11.77 -12.11
C ASP A 108 17.44 -11.73 -10.60
N LEU A 109 16.73 -10.88 -9.85
CA LEU A 109 16.87 -10.77 -8.40
C LEU A 109 16.40 -12.05 -7.67
N SER A 110 15.34 -12.69 -8.14
CA SER A 110 14.89 -13.99 -7.63
C SER A 110 15.98 -15.06 -7.78
N GLY A 111 16.71 -15.04 -8.91
CA GLY A 111 17.88 -15.89 -9.13
C GLY A 111 18.96 -15.67 -8.07
N ILE A 112 19.33 -14.41 -7.83
CA ILE A 112 20.33 -14.02 -6.82
C ILE A 112 19.88 -14.43 -5.41
N ILE A 113 18.62 -14.21 -5.05
CA ILE A 113 18.05 -14.60 -3.75
C ILE A 113 18.15 -16.11 -3.54
N ILE A 114 17.80 -16.88 -4.57
CA ILE A 114 17.92 -18.35 -4.54
C ILE A 114 19.37 -18.74 -4.33
N GLU A 115 20.30 -18.17 -5.09
CA GLU A 115 21.72 -18.49 -4.97
C GLU A 115 22.25 -18.20 -3.58
N ASN A 116 22.00 -17.00 -3.04
CA ASN A 116 22.40 -16.60 -1.70
C ASN A 116 21.84 -17.52 -0.60
N LEU A 117 20.52 -17.75 -0.59
CA LEU A 117 19.90 -18.61 0.42
C LEU A 117 20.34 -20.08 0.28
N THR A 118 20.66 -20.55 -0.93
CA THR A 118 21.17 -21.91 -1.11
C THR A 118 22.61 -22.11 -0.63
N GLN A 119 23.35 -21.05 -0.29
CA GLN A 119 24.66 -21.20 0.36
C GLN A 119 24.53 -21.72 1.80
N GLU A 120 23.39 -21.48 2.44
CA GLU A 120 23.13 -21.95 3.80
C GLU A 120 23.00 -23.48 3.88
N SER A 121 23.23 -24.01 5.09
CA SER A 121 23.06 -25.44 5.34
C SER A 121 21.57 -25.82 5.26
N ALA A 122 21.27 -27.01 4.72
CA ALA A 122 19.89 -27.50 4.65
C ALA A 122 19.24 -27.64 6.05
N ASN A 123 20.05 -27.83 7.09
CA ASN A 123 19.61 -27.87 8.49
C ASN A 123 19.05 -26.52 8.96
N ASN A 124 19.67 -25.42 8.55
CA ASN A 124 19.34 -24.07 9.04
C ASN A 124 18.44 -23.31 8.07
N LEU A 125 18.35 -23.75 6.81
CA LEU A 125 17.61 -23.07 5.75
C LEU A 125 16.14 -22.77 6.13
N PRO A 126 15.38 -23.67 6.78
CA PRO A 126 14.03 -23.33 7.22
C PRO A 126 13.95 -22.20 8.23
N MET A 127 14.86 -22.20 9.22
CA MET A 127 14.93 -21.15 10.22
C MET A 127 15.32 -19.81 9.59
N ILE A 128 16.28 -19.82 8.68
CA ILE A 128 16.75 -18.62 7.99
C ILE A 128 15.67 -18.04 7.09
N CYS A 129 14.99 -18.86 6.29
CA CYS A 129 13.87 -18.41 5.45
C CYS A 129 12.76 -17.78 6.30
N THR A 130 12.39 -18.41 7.41
CA THR A 130 11.40 -17.86 8.35
C THR A 130 11.86 -16.52 8.94
N GLY A 131 13.15 -16.40 9.27
CA GLY A 131 13.75 -15.15 9.77
C GLY A 131 13.69 -13.99 8.77
N TYR A 132 13.64 -14.27 7.47
CA TYR A 132 13.41 -13.27 6.42
C TYR A 132 11.92 -13.04 6.09
N GLY A 133 11.00 -13.72 6.78
CA GLY A 133 9.56 -13.61 6.60
C GLY A 133 8.99 -14.51 5.50
N LEU A 134 9.75 -15.52 5.05
CA LEU A 134 9.26 -16.52 4.09
C LEU A 134 8.48 -17.64 4.81
N GLU A 135 7.62 -18.34 4.06
CA GLU A 135 6.87 -19.47 4.58
C GLU A 135 7.77 -20.56 5.18
N SER A 136 7.31 -21.13 6.30
CA SER A 136 8.01 -22.22 6.99
C SER A 136 8.16 -23.46 6.11
N GLY A 137 9.15 -24.28 6.41
CA GLY A 137 9.36 -25.54 5.74
C GLY A 137 10.03 -26.56 6.62
N THR A 138 10.25 -27.74 6.05
CA THR A 138 10.94 -28.81 6.75
C THR A 138 12.37 -28.96 6.26
N THR A 139 13.22 -29.49 7.12
CA THR A 139 14.60 -29.83 6.77
C THR A 139 14.63 -30.89 5.67
N GLU A 140 13.70 -31.86 5.67
CA GLU A 140 13.62 -32.89 4.63
C GLU A 140 13.39 -32.29 3.24
N GLU A 141 12.54 -31.26 3.14
CA GLU A 141 12.35 -30.53 1.87
C GLU A 141 13.64 -29.83 1.42
N ALA A 142 14.36 -29.19 2.36
CA ALA A 142 15.61 -28.51 2.08
C ALA A 142 16.72 -29.49 1.65
N PHE A 143 16.77 -30.68 2.26
CA PHE A 143 17.72 -31.74 1.92
C PHE A 143 17.46 -32.35 0.53
N LYS A 144 16.19 -32.45 0.10
CA LYS A 144 15.87 -32.91 -1.27
C LYS A 144 16.41 -31.96 -2.33
N SER A 145 16.22 -30.65 -2.14
CA SER A 145 16.80 -29.62 -3.00
C SER A 145 16.64 -28.25 -2.37
N LYS A 146 17.76 -27.65 -1.92
CA LYS A 146 17.78 -26.29 -1.38
C LYS A 146 17.23 -25.27 -2.39
N ARG A 147 17.52 -25.46 -3.68
CA ARG A 147 17.08 -24.55 -4.74
C ARG A 147 15.56 -24.56 -4.88
N ASN A 148 14.96 -25.74 -5.00
CA ASN A 148 13.50 -25.86 -5.08
C ASN A 148 12.81 -25.46 -3.78
N TYR A 149 13.45 -25.71 -2.63
CA TYR A 149 12.98 -25.26 -1.34
C TYR A 149 12.81 -23.74 -1.31
N VAL A 150 13.84 -22.98 -1.71
CA VAL A 150 13.78 -21.51 -1.74
C VAL A 150 12.81 -21.02 -2.83
N TYR A 151 12.88 -21.59 -4.04
CA TYR A 151 12.03 -21.20 -5.16
C TYR A 151 10.54 -21.25 -4.81
N LYS A 152 10.05 -22.35 -4.21
CA LYS A 152 8.64 -22.47 -3.80
C LYS A 152 8.19 -21.32 -2.89
N ARG A 153 9.08 -20.87 -2.01
CA ARG A 153 8.80 -19.85 -1.00
C ARG A 153 8.86 -18.42 -1.52
N ILE A 154 9.50 -18.20 -2.67
CA ILE A 154 9.55 -16.87 -3.29
C ILE A 154 8.66 -16.77 -4.52
N SER A 155 8.20 -17.89 -5.09
CA SER A 155 7.41 -17.93 -6.33
C SER A 155 6.06 -17.23 -6.28
N HIS A 156 5.52 -17.00 -5.07
CA HIS A 156 4.26 -16.30 -4.86
C HIS A 156 4.45 -14.83 -4.47
N LEU A 157 5.70 -14.37 -4.31
CA LEU A 157 6.00 -12.99 -3.95
C LEU A 157 5.84 -12.08 -5.17
N ASP A 158 5.31 -10.88 -4.93
CA ASP A 158 5.28 -9.84 -5.96
C ASP A 158 6.66 -9.18 -6.16
N ASN A 159 6.79 -8.38 -7.21
CA ASN A 159 8.06 -7.73 -7.57
C ASN A 159 8.63 -6.86 -6.43
N LEU A 160 7.77 -6.23 -5.63
CA LEU A 160 8.19 -5.37 -4.53
C LEU A 160 8.71 -6.22 -3.37
N GLN A 161 8.01 -7.30 -3.03
CA GLN A 161 8.44 -8.25 -2.01
C GLN A 161 9.78 -8.91 -2.37
N ILE A 162 9.98 -9.26 -3.64
CA ILE A 162 11.26 -9.75 -4.15
C ILE A 162 12.37 -8.69 -3.99
N LEU A 163 12.09 -7.42 -4.32
CA LEU A 163 13.04 -6.34 -4.14
C LEU A 163 13.41 -6.11 -2.67
N GLU A 164 12.43 -6.09 -1.77
CA GLU A 164 12.66 -5.92 -0.34
C GLU A 164 13.46 -7.08 0.25
N LEU A 165 13.15 -8.31 -0.16
CA LEU A 165 13.90 -9.49 0.25
C LEU A 165 15.35 -9.43 -0.24
N GLY A 166 15.57 -9.03 -1.50
CA GLY A 166 16.90 -8.80 -2.05
C GLY A 166 17.70 -7.77 -1.24
N LYS A 167 17.09 -6.63 -0.90
CA LYS A 167 17.73 -5.60 -0.05
C LYS A 167 18.11 -6.11 1.34
N LYS A 168 17.27 -6.94 1.96
CA LYS A 168 17.56 -7.55 3.27
C LYS A 168 18.75 -8.53 3.19
N LEU A 169 18.97 -9.15 2.04
CA LEU A 169 20.05 -10.13 1.82
C LEU A 169 21.37 -9.49 1.37
N ALA A 170 21.33 -8.31 0.73
CA ALA A 170 22.48 -7.62 0.15
C ALA A 170 23.64 -7.33 1.12
N GLY A 171 23.39 -7.30 2.44
CA GLY A 171 24.44 -7.10 3.45
C GLY A 171 25.03 -8.38 4.04
N LYS A 172 24.45 -9.56 3.77
CA LYS A 172 24.82 -10.82 4.42
C LYS A 172 25.65 -11.74 3.52
N TYR A 173 25.45 -11.66 2.22
CA TYR A 173 26.14 -12.48 1.23
C TYR A 173 27.01 -11.57 0.35
N PRO A 174 28.25 -11.95 0.04
CA PRO A 174 29.10 -11.17 -0.86
C PRO A 174 28.42 -11.01 -2.22
N GLU A 175 28.60 -9.85 -2.84
CA GLU A 175 28.17 -9.64 -4.23
C GLU A 175 28.85 -10.71 -5.10
N SER A 176 28.02 -11.50 -5.78
CA SER A 176 28.46 -12.55 -6.70
C SER A 176 28.84 -11.97 -8.05
#